data_AF-F6M2I2-F1
#
_entry.id   AF-F6M2I2-F1
#
_cell.length_a   1.000
_cell.length_b   1.000
_cell.length_c   1.000
_cell.angle_alpha   90.00
_cell.angle_beta   90.00
_cell.angle_gamma   90.00
#
_symmetry.space_group_name_H-M   'P 1'
#
loop_
_entity.id
_entity.type
_entity.pdbx_description
1 polymer ?
#
loop_
_entity_poly.entity_id
_entity_poly.type
_entity_poly.pdbx_seq_one_letter_code
_entity_poly.pdbx_strand_id
1 'polypeptide(L)'
;MERKSFLSAIFIVLLVSPASIMAKTFEEVNDTRNKRQAQALLPIASYAGLAVSPPVFAALVTAYGVYALYRYNIRRENSDHDSHSCANNRGWCRPTCYSYEYTDWFNNDVCGSYRCCRPGRRG
;
A
#
# COMPACT_ATOMS: atom_id res chain seq x y z
N MET A 1 -6.10 -32.99 -37.20
CA MET A 1 -5.98 -33.04 -35.73
C MET A 1 -4.92 -32.02 -35.24
N GLU A 2 -4.79 -30.86 -35.91
CA GLU A 2 -3.64 -29.95 -35.78
C GLU A 2 -3.93 -28.71 -34.93
N ARG A 3 -5.15 -28.14 -35.04
CA ARG A 3 -5.54 -26.89 -34.37
C ARG A 3 -5.63 -27.00 -32.84
N LYS A 4 -6.02 -28.16 -32.31
CA LYS A 4 -6.14 -28.39 -30.85
C LYS A 4 -4.77 -28.52 -30.19
N SER A 5 -3.78 -29.11 -30.87
CA SER A 5 -2.39 -29.16 -30.41
C SER A 5 -1.75 -27.78 -30.37
N PHE A 6 -2.05 -26.93 -31.37
CA PHE A 6 -1.48 -25.58 -31.42
C PHE A 6 -1.97 -24.68 -30.27
N LEU A 7 -3.27 -24.77 -29.93
CA LEU A 7 -3.84 -24.05 -28.78
C LEU A 7 -3.27 -24.57 -27.45
N SER A 8 -3.07 -25.89 -27.33
CA SER A 8 -2.46 -26.51 -26.15
C SER A 8 -1.02 -26.01 -25.92
N ALA A 9 -0.21 -25.94 -26.99
CA ALA A 9 1.15 -25.44 -26.91
C ALA A 9 1.21 -23.96 -26.48
N ILE A 10 0.30 -23.12 -27.00
CA ILE A 10 0.21 -21.70 -26.60
C ILE A 10 -0.18 -21.57 -25.12
N PHE A 11 -1.11 -22.38 -24.63
CA PHE A 11 -1.50 -22.40 -23.21
C PHE A 11 -0.34 -22.79 -22.29
N ILE A 12 0.47 -23.77 -22.68
CA ILE A 12 1.64 -24.18 -21.90
C ILE A 12 2.70 -23.07 -21.87
N VAL A 13 2.94 -22.39 -23.00
CA VAL A 13 3.88 -21.25 -23.06
C VAL A 13 3.39 -20.05 -22.23
N LEU A 14 2.08 -19.79 -22.22
CA LEU A 14 1.48 -18.75 -21.37
C LEU A 14 1.52 -19.08 -19.88
N LEU A 15 1.46 -20.36 -19.50
CA LEU A 15 1.58 -20.82 -18.12
C LEU A 15 3.03 -20.77 -17.59
N VAL A 16 4.02 -20.98 -18.46
CA VAL A 16 5.44 -21.04 -18.08
C VAL A 16 6.14 -19.67 -18.15
N SER A 17 5.66 -18.73 -18.97
CA SER A 17 6.32 -17.44 -19.21
C SER A 17 6.00 -16.25 -18.28
N PRO A 18 5.05 -16.25 -17.32
CA PRO A 18 4.76 -15.03 -16.57
C PRO A 18 5.88 -14.70 -15.56
N ALA A 19 6.72 -15.66 -15.18
CA ALA A 19 7.72 -15.49 -14.12
C ALA A 19 8.84 -14.50 -14.50
N SER A 20 9.33 -14.52 -15.73
CA SER A 20 10.50 -13.72 -16.14
C SER A 20 10.14 -12.27 -16.50
N ILE A 21 8.93 -12.04 -17.02
CA ILE A 21 8.44 -10.68 -17.33
C ILE A 21 8.01 -9.96 -16.04
N MET A 22 7.44 -10.69 -15.06
CA MET A 22 7.16 -10.13 -13.74
C MET A 22 8.45 -9.86 -12.95
N ALA A 23 9.44 -10.76 -12.96
CA ALA A 23 10.67 -10.55 -12.19
C ALA A 23 11.39 -9.22 -12.53
N LYS A 24 11.41 -8.84 -13.81
CA LYS A 24 12.09 -7.63 -14.28
C LYS A 24 11.37 -6.33 -13.88
N THR A 25 10.04 -6.34 -13.83
CA THR A 25 9.27 -5.19 -13.32
C THR A 25 9.31 -5.12 -11.79
N PHE A 26 9.45 -6.26 -11.11
CA PHE A 26 9.66 -6.30 -9.66
C PHE A 26 11.05 -5.83 -9.25
N GLU A 27 12.12 -6.12 -10.00
CA GLU A 27 13.48 -5.67 -9.66
C GLU A 27 13.63 -4.14 -9.71
N GLU A 28 13.09 -3.48 -10.73
CA GLU A 28 13.14 -2.02 -10.87
C GLU A 28 12.30 -1.30 -9.78
N VAL A 29 11.19 -1.92 -9.36
CA VAL A 29 10.40 -1.46 -8.20
C VAL A 29 11.11 -1.78 -6.88
N ASN A 30 11.81 -2.91 -6.77
CA ASN A 30 12.44 -3.35 -5.53
C ASN A 30 13.65 -2.49 -5.15
N ASP A 31 14.42 -1.97 -6.10
CA ASP A 31 15.62 -1.19 -5.76
C ASP A 31 15.27 0.16 -5.08
N THR A 32 14.12 0.75 -5.42
CA THR A 32 13.57 1.91 -4.69
C THR A 32 12.74 1.53 -3.46
N ARG A 33 12.26 0.28 -3.37
CA ARG A 33 11.42 -0.25 -2.28
C ARG A 33 12.20 -0.94 -1.16
N ASN A 34 13.46 -1.33 -1.37
CA ASN A 34 14.29 -2.00 -0.37
C ASN A 34 14.59 -1.11 0.86
N LYS A 35 14.55 0.22 0.71
CA LYS A 35 14.55 1.14 1.87
C LYS A 35 13.17 1.30 2.55
N ARG A 36 12.08 0.84 1.92
CA ARG A 36 10.68 0.95 2.35
C ARG A 36 10.12 -0.34 2.96
N GLN A 37 10.83 -1.46 2.86
CA GLN A 37 10.28 -2.81 3.10
C GLN A 37 10.32 -3.33 4.54
N ALA A 38 10.79 -2.54 5.50
CA ALA A 38 10.64 -2.87 6.92
C ALA A 38 9.55 -2.02 7.59
N GLN A 39 8.54 -1.57 6.83
CA GLN A 39 7.35 -0.99 7.44
C GLN A 39 6.59 -2.13 8.12
N ALA A 40 6.76 -2.28 9.43
CA ALA A 40 5.93 -3.14 10.24
C ALA A 40 4.48 -2.70 10.03
N LEU A 41 3.74 -3.45 9.21
CA LEU A 41 2.33 -3.19 9.02
C LEU A 41 1.67 -3.35 10.38
N LEU A 42 0.98 -2.30 10.81
CA LEU A 42 0.17 -2.37 12.01
C LEU A 42 -0.93 -3.43 11.84
N PRO A 43 -1.55 -3.90 12.95
CA PRO A 43 -2.75 -4.70 12.87
C PRO A 43 -3.80 -4.04 11.98
N ILE A 44 -4.53 -4.83 11.19
CA ILE A 44 -5.54 -4.32 10.23
C ILE A 44 -6.55 -3.34 10.86
N ALA A 45 -6.87 -3.53 12.15
CA ALA A 45 -7.77 -2.66 12.90
C ALA A 45 -7.28 -1.20 12.99
N SER A 46 -5.97 -0.94 12.94
CA SER A 46 -5.40 0.42 12.93
C SER A 46 -5.74 1.19 11.66
N TYR A 47 -6.12 0.49 10.59
CA TYR A 47 -6.49 1.08 9.30
C TYR A 47 -8.01 1.15 9.10
N ALA A 48 -8.80 0.68 10.07
CA ALA A 48 -10.25 0.55 9.95
C ALA A 48 -10.92 1.89 9.58
N GLY A 49 -11.72 1.87 8.51
CA GLY A 49 -12.44 3.03 8.01
C GLY A 49 -11.58 4.12 7.37
N LEU A 50 -10.28 3.88 7.19
CA LEU A 50 -9.37 4.84 6.56
C LEU A 50 -9.32 4.64 5.05
N ALA A 51 -9.10 5.74 4.33
CA ALA A 51 -8.53 5.69 3.01
C ALA A 51 -7.01 5.73 3.16
N VAL A 52 -6.31 4.76 2.58
CA VAL A 52 -4.85 4.59 2.66
C VAL A 52 -4.21 4.76 1.29
N SER A 53 -2.94 5.18 1.26
CA SER A 53 -2.20 5.35 0.01
C SER A 53 -2.13 4.05 -0.82
N PRO A 54 -1.97 4.13 -2.16
CA PRO A 54 -1.83 2.95 -3.00
C PRO A 54 -0.71 1.96 -2.55
N PRO A 55 0.49 2.42 -2.12
CA PRO A 55 1.51 1.53 -1.58
C PRO A 55 1.08 0.80 -0.32
N VAL A 56 0.45 1.50 0.63
CA VAL A 56 -0.06 0.90 1.89
C VAL A 56 -1.21 -0.05 1.61
N PHE A 57 -2.12 0.32 0.71
CA PHE A 57 -3.22 -0.55 0.28
C PHE A 57 -2.70 -1.87 -0.31
N ALA A 58 -1.71 -1.80 -1.21
CA ALA A 58 -1.08 -3.00 -1.78
C ALA A 58 -0.39 -3.86 -0.70
N ALA A 59 0.29 -3.23 0.26
CA ALA A 59 0.91 -3.93 1.39
C ALA A 59 -0.14 -4.63 2.27
N LEU A 60 -1.27 -3.96 2.55
CA LEU A 60 -2.37 -4.54 3.32
C LEU A 60 -3.09 -5.67 2.57
N VAL A 61 -3.29 -5.54 1.25
CA VAL A 61 -3.84 -6.63 0.42
C VAL A 61 -2.94 -7.85 0.44
N THR A 62 -1.62 -7.66 0.35
CA THR A 62 -0.66 -8.78 0.37
C THR A 62 -0.56 -9.44 1.74
N ALA A 63 -0.69 -8.69 2.84
CA ALA A 63 -0.62 -9.23 4.20
C ALA A 63 -1.93 -9.87 4.70
N TYR A 64 -3.08 -9.23 4.43
CA TYR A 64 -4.37 -9.58 5.02
C TYR A 64 -5.44 -10.02 4.01
N GLY A 65 -5.25 -9.75 2.72
CA GLY A 65 -6.20 -10.07 1.66
C GLY A 65 -7.31 -9.02 1.49
N VAL A 66 -7.79 -8.86 0.24
CA VAL A 66 -8.79 -7.86 -0.13
C VAL A 66 -10.09 -7.97 0.69
N TYR A 67 -10.49 -9.19 1.05
CA TYR A 67 -11.71 -9.43 1.84
C TYR A 67 -11.63 -8.77 3.23
N ALA A 68 -10.47 -8.87 3.90
CA ALA A 68 -10.26 -8.26 5.20
C ALA A 68 -10.31 -6.73 5.08
N LEU A 69 -9.69 -6.16 4.05
CA LEU A 69 -9.73 -4.71 3.81
C LEU A 69 -11.16 -4.22 3.58
N TYR A 70 -11.96 -4.96 2.82
CA TYR A 70 -13.37 -4.65 2.61
C TYR A 70 -14.17 -4.69 3.93
N ARG A 71 -13.98 -5.73 4.76
CA ARG A 71 -14.62 -5.88 6.08
C ARG A 71 -14.31 -4.72 7.02
N TYR A 72 -13.08 -4.23 6.99
CA TYR A 72 -12.63 -3.09 7.80
C TYR A 72 -12.90 -1.74 7.12
N ASN A 73 -13.62 -1.70 5.99
CA ASN A 73 -13.89 -0.49 5.20
C ASN A 73 -12.62 0.33 4.88
N ILE A 74 -11.53 -0.38 4.60
CA ILE A 74 -10.25 0.20 4.20
C ILE A 74 -10.31 0.49 2.70
N ARG A 75 -10.12 1.75 2.33
CA ARG A 75 -10.25 2.21 0.94
C ARG A 75 -8.88 2.61 0.40
N ARG A 76 -8.71 2.54 -0.91
CA ARG A 76 -7.55 3.11 -1.58
C ARG A 76 -7.82 4.60 -1.82
N GLU A 77 -6.96 5.45 -1.30
CA GLU A 77 -6.97 6.89 -1.58
C GLU A 77 -6.44 7.15 -3.00
N ASN A 78 -6.98 8.18 -3.67
CA ASN A 78 -6.53 8.55 -5.00
C ASN A 78 -5.39 9.58 -4.92
N SER A 79 -4.34 9.23 -4.18
CA SER A 79 -3.12 10.03 -4.05
C SER A 79 -1.94 9.23 -4.58
N ASP A 80 -1.06 9.88 -5.33
CA ASP A 80 0.10 9.22 -5.94
C ASP A 80 1.19 8.82 -4.91
N HIS A 81 1.07 9.29 -3.67
CA HIS A 81 2.03 9.11 -2.59
C HIS A 81 1.36 8.64 -1.29
N ASP A 82 2.13 8.59 -0.20
CA ASP A 82 1.68 8.26 1.16
C ASP A 82 0.80 9.35 1.83
N SER A 83 0.12 10.16 1.02
CA SER A 83 -0.75 11.25 1.49
C SER A 83 -2.18 10.75 1.60
N HIS A 84 -2.62 10.49 2.82
CA HIS A 84 -3.97 10.01 3.12
C HIS A 84 -4.40 10.38 4.54
N SER A 85 -5.66 10.08 4.88
CA SER A 85 -6.21 10.35 6.21
C SER A 85 -5.56 9.48 7.29
N CYS A 86 -5.28 10.04 8.46
CA CYS A 86 -4.81 9.30 9.64
C CYS A 86 -5.60 9.66 10.90
N ALA A 87 -5.40 8.88 11.98
CA ALA A 87 -6.00 9.11 13.29
C ALA A 87 -7.55 9.23 13.27
N ASN A 88 -8.24 8.36 12.52
CA ASN A 88 -9.70 8.42 12.27
C ASN A 88 -10.12 9.72 11.57
N ASN A 89 -9.41 10.10 10.51
CA ASN A 89 -9.65 11.33 9.74
C ASN A 89 -9.50 12.63 10.56
N ARG A 90 -8.73 12.59 11.66
CA ARG A 90 -8.40 13.75 12.50
C ARG A 90 -7.00 14.29 12.22
N GLY A 91 -6.33 13.74 11.22
CA GLY A 91 -5.02 14.15 10.76
C GLY A 91 -4.81 13.75 9.31
N TRP A 92 -3.75 14.29 8.72
CA TRP A 92 -3.37 14.02 7.34
C TRP A 92 -1.90 13.61 7.24
N CYS A 93 -1.62 12.56 6.49
CA CYS A 93 -0.26 12.11 6.25
C CYS A 93 0.45 13.09 5.30
N ARG A 94 1.54 13.72 5.76
CA ARG A 94 2.36 14.65 4.98
C ARG A 94 3.84 14.39 5.22
N PRO A 95 4.74 14.74 4.28
CA PRO A 95 6.18 14.68 4.54
C PRO A 95 6.59 15.61 5.69
N THR A 96 5.95 16.79 5.78
CA THR A 96 6.17 17.79 6.82
C THR A 96 4.83 18.35 7.29
N CYS A 97 4.66 18.51 8.60
CA CYS A 97 3.48 19.14 9.20
C CYS A 97 3.61 20.66 9.19
N TYR A 98 2.48 21.37 9.09
CA TYR A 98 2.46 22.82 9.18
C TYR A 98 2.72 23.33 10.61
N SER A 99 2.97 24.64 10.76
CA SER A 99 3.26 25.27 12.06
C SER A 99 2.10 25.26 13.06
N TYR A 100 0.88 24.98 12.60
CA TYR A 100 -0.33 24.82 13.41
C TYR A 100 -0.72 23.35 13.60
N GLU A 101 0.14 22.43 13.17
CA GLU A 101 -0.02 20.99 13.31
C GLU A 101 1.14 20.41 14.13
N TYR A 102 0.93 19.20 14.66
CA TYR A 102 2.00 18.41 15.25
C TYR A 102 2.06 17.03 14.61
N THR A 103 3.25 16.43 14.66
CA THR A 103 3.45 15.03 14.28
C THR A 103 2.85 14.14 15.37
N ASP A 104 1.80 13.41 15.04
CA ASP A 104 1.26 12.34 15.88
C ASP A 104 2.10 11.08 15.68
N TRP A 105 3.05 10.85 16.60
CA TRP A 105 3.94 9.69 16.55
C TRP A 105 3.20 8.35 16.67
N PHE A 106 2.03 8.32 17.31
CA PHE A 106 1.27 7.09 17.49
C PHE A 106 0.63 6.62 16.18
N ASN A 107 0.13 7.55 15.37
CA ASN A 107 -0.49 7.26 14.08
C ASN A 107 0.49 7.39 12.90
N ASN A 108 1.78 7.59 13.18
CA ASN A 108 2.81 7.81 12.17
C ASN A 108 3.01 6.58 11.28
N ASP A 109 2.97 5.38 11.87
CA ASP A 109 3.22 4.13 11.15
C ASP A 109 2.12 3.82 10.10
N VAL A 110 0.92 4.37 10.29
CA VAL A 110 -0.20 4.28 9.33
C VAL A 110 0.09 5.10 8.06
N CYS A 111 0.96 6.10 8.15
CA CYS A 111 1.27 7.05 7.09
C CYS A 111 2.40 6.62 6.15
N GLY A 112 2.89 5.38 6.21
CA GLY A 112 3.96 4.97 5.30
C GLY A 112 5.26 5.72 5.61
N SER A 113 5.81 6.39 4.61
CA SER A 113 6.98 7.28 4.74
C SER A 113 6.67 8.67 5.30
N TYR A 114 5.39 9.02 5.42
CA TYR A 114 4.92 10.34 5.84
C TYR A 114 4.62 10.40 7.33
N ARG A 115 4.36 11.62 7.79
CA ARG A 115 3.97 11.94 9.16
C ARG A 115 2.48 12.17 9.29
N CYS A 116 1.87 11.56 10.30
CA CYS A 116 0.48 11.89 10.64
C CYS A 116 0.42 13.29 11.26
N CYS A 117 0.01 14.29 10.50
CA CYS A 117 -0.08 15.67 10.95
C CYS A 117 -1.47 15.95 11.49
N ARG A 118 -1.56 16.21 12.80
CA ARG A 118 -2.84 16.52 13.47
C ARG A 118 -2.92 18.01 13.81
N PRO A 119 -4.11 18.62 13.70
CA PRO A 119 -4.30 20.01 14.11
C PRO A 119 -3.97 20.21 15.59
N GLY A 120 -3.21 21.27 15.88
CA GLY A 120 -2.81 21.67 17.22
C GLY A 120 -1.35 22.06 17.30
N ARG A 121 -1.00 22.84 18.33
CA ARG A 121 0.39 22.97 18.77
C ARG A 121 0.58 21.96 19.89
N ARG A 122 1.66 21.15 19.85
CA ARG A 122 2.04 20.37 21.03
C ARG A 122 2.08 21.32 22.21
N GLY A 123 1.21 21.08 23.20
CA GLY A 123 1.32 21.71 24.51
C GLY A 123 2.64 21.32 25.15
#